data_AF-A0A098M960-F1
#
_entry.id   AF-A0A098M960-F1
#
_cell.length_a   1.000
_cell.length_b   1.000
_cell.length_c   1.000
_cell.angle_alpha   90.00
_cell.angle_beta   90.00
_cell.angle_gamma   90.00
#
_symmetry.space_group_name_H-M   'P 1'
#
loop_
_entity.id
_entity.type
_entity.pdbx_description
1 polymer ?
#
loop_
_entity_poly.entity_id
_entity_poly.type
_entity_poly.pdbx_seq_one_letter_code
_entity_poly.pdbx_strand_id
1 'polypeptide(L)'
;MNTERKAIKQQLDEKLELIRFTGHERVIRRTHPPTLRNRLLMFWNKEIVLPLKPIAALSAIILVTIVAVHSTQIEEPQLSVTQQPETRELIEAGGNIYWKDVYKQVVKQHDN
;
A
#
# COMPACT_ATOMS: atom_id res chain seq x y z
N MET A 1 14.20 -16.64 49.19
CA MET A 1 15.01 -16.59 47.95
C MET A 1 15.65 -15.22 47.63
N ASN A 2 15.44 -14.16 48.43
CA ASN A 2 16.01 -12.82 48.16
C ASN A 2 17.26 -12.47 48.99
N THR A 3 17.49 -13.15 50.10
CA THR A 3 18.55 -12.79 51.07
C THR A 3 19.94 -13.22 50.58
N GLU A 4 20.06 -14.44 50.07
CA GLU A 4 21.33 -14.98 49.53
C GLU A 4 21.81 -14.18 48.31
N ARG A 5 20.89 -13.85 47.38
CA ARG A 5 21.23 -13.00 46.22
C ARG A 5 21.73 -11.61 46.64
N LYS A 6 21.19 -11.03 47.72
CA LYS A 6 21.64 -9.72 48.23
C LYS A 6 23.04 -9.81 48.84
N ALA A 7 23.33 -10.86 49.60
CA ALA A 7 24.65 -11.08 50.20
C ALA A 7 25.73 -11.29 49.13
N ILE A 8 25.43 -12.12 48.11
CA ILE A 8 26.33 -12.34 46.98
C ILE A 8 26.58 -11.04 46.21
N LYS A 9 25.54 -10.24 45.98
CA LYS A 9 25.69 -8.95 45.29
C LYS A 9 26.60 -7.99 46.07
N GLN A 10 26.43 -7.87 47.39
CA GLN A 10 27.27 -7.00 48.22
C GLN A 10 28.75 -7.39 48.19
N GLN A 11 29.06 -8.68 48.34
CA GLN A 11 30.45 -9.15 48.27
C GLN A 11 31.08 -8.94 46.90
N LEU A 12 30.27 -9.01 45.84
CA LEU A 12 30.74 -8.78 44.48
C LEU A 12 30.99 -7.29 44.23
N ASP A 13 30.09 -6.41 44.70
CA ASP A 13 30.24 -4.96 44.59
C ASP A 13 31.49 -4.48 45.35
N GLU A 14 31.78 -5.02 46.54
CA GLU A 14 32.99 -4.71 47.33
C GLU A 14 34.29 -5.16 46.62
N LYS A 15 34.29 -6.35 46.02
CA LYS A 15 35.46 -6.85 45.26
C LYS A 15 35.68 -6.12 43.94
N LEU A 16 34.62 -5.58 43.34
CA LEU A 16 34.67 -4.88 42.06
C LEU A 16 34.78 -3.36 42.21
N GLU A 17 34.79 -2.83 43.43
CA GLU A 17 34.93 -1.38 43.68
C GLU A 17 36.22 -0.81 43.06
N LEU A 18 37.30 -1.61 43.03
CA LEU A 18 38.55 -1.26 42.36
C LEU A 18 38.51 -1.37 40.82
N ILE A 19 37.54 -2.10 40.26
CA ILE A 19 37.45 -2.41 38.82
C ILE A 19 36.26 -1.65 38.23
N ARG A 20 36.55 -0.45 37.69
CA ARG A 20 35.52 0.38 37.08
C ARG A 20 35.22 -0.08 35.65
N PHE A 21 34.13 -0.83 35.46
CA PHE A 21 33.67 -1.21 34.13
C PHE A 21 33.08 0.00 33.36
N THR A 22 33.86 0.58 32.46
CA THR A 22 33.46 1.78 31.67
C THR A 22 32.67 1.45 30.40
N GLY A 23 32.46 0.16 30.09
CA GLY A 23 31.83 -0.30 28.84
C GLY A 23 30.40 -0.81 28.97
N HIS A 24 29.79 -0.75 30.17
CA HIS A 24 28.50 -1.39 30.45
C HIS A 24 27.39 -0.91 29.49
N GLU A 25 27.30 0.40 29.30
CA GLU A 25 26.36 1.04 28.37
C GLU A 25 26.57 0.59 26.91
N ARG A 26 27.82 0.35 26.51
CA ARG A 26 28.18 -0.08 25.15
C ARG A 26 27.76 -1.53 24.90
N VAL A 27 27.90 -2.40 25.89
CA VAL A 27 27.49 -3.81 25.80
C VAL A 27 25.97 -3.93 25.80
N ILE A 28 25.27 -3.16 26.66
CA ILE A 28 23.81 -3.13 26.70
C ILE A 28 23.25 -2.63 25.36
N ARG A 29 23.78 -1.53 24.82
CA ARG A 29 23.36 -1.02 23.50
C ARG A 29 23.57 -2.02 22.35
N ARG A 30 24.58 -2.88 22.44
CA ARG A 30 24.89 -3.87 21.40
C ARG A 30 24.07 -5.16 21.52
N THR A 31 23.75 -5.58 22.74
CA THR A 31 23.03 -6.84 23.01
C THR A 31 21.52 -6.66 23.11
N HIS A 32 21.07 -5.52 23.64
CA HIS A 32 19.67 -5.19 23.85
C HIS A 32 19.42 -3.75 23.41
N PRO A 33 19.33 -3.49 22.08
CA PRO A 33 19.00 -2.16 21.59
C PRO A 33 17.66 -1.71 22.20
N PRO A 34 17.63 -0.62 22.97
CA PRO A 34 16.49 -0.27 23.83
C PRO A 34 15.27 0.28 23.06
N THR A 35 15.43 0.60 21.78
CA THR A 35 14.42 1.30 20.98
C THR A 35 14.12 0.57 19.68
N LEU A 36 12.84 0.50 19.32
CA LEU A 36 12.36 -0.10 18.06
C LEU A 36 13.05 0.53 16.83
N ARG A 37 13.36 1.83 16.88
CA ARG A 37 14.14 2.54 15.86
C ARG A 37 15.54 1.95 15.68
N ASN A 38 16.24 1.61 16.77
CA ASN A 38 17.56 1.00 16.68
C ASN A 38 17.51 -0.44 16.16
N ARG A 39 16.40 -1.16 16.41
CA ARG A 39 16.16 -2.49 15.82
C ARG A 39 15.96 -2.39 14.31
N LEU A 40 15.22 -1.38 13.85
CA LEU A 40 15.03 -1.12 12.43
C LEU A 40 16.35 -0.73 11.75
N LEU A 41 17.14 0.15 12.36
CA LEU A 41 18.47 0.51 11.86
C LEU A 41 19.42 -0.71 11.81
N MET A 42 19.35 -1.62 12.79
CA MET A 42 20.09 -2.88 12.75
C MET A 42 19.65 -3.78 11.59
N PHE A 43 18.36 -3.79 11.26
CA PHE A 43 17.84 -4.53 10.12
C PHE A 43 18.32 -3.94 8.79
N TRP A 44 18.29 -2.61 8.67
CA TRP A 44 18.82 -1.88 7.52
C TRP A 44 20.34 -2.04 7.34
N ASN A 45 21.10 -2.15 8.43
CA ASN A 45 22.56 -2.26 8.40
C ASN A 45 23.06 -3.67 8.05
N LYS A 46 22.20 -4.68 8.02
CA LYS A 46 22.58 -6.07 7.79
C LYS A 46 22.17 -6.48 6.37
N GLU A 47 23.04 -6.20 5.42
CA GLU A 47 23.09 -6.85 4.10
C GLU A 47 21.76 -6.95 3.34
N ILE A 48 20.93 -5.90 3.37
CA ILE A 48 19.73 -5.89 2.53
C ILE A 48 20.17 -5.63 1.08
N VAL A 49 20.62 -6.69 0.40
CA VAL A 49 20.79 -6.71 -1.06
C VAL A 49 19.39 -6.74 -1.64
N LEU A 50 18.78 -5.57 -1.74
CA LEU A 50 17.46 -5.44 -2.34
C LEU A 50 17.57 -5.77 -3.83
N PRO A 51 16.96 -6.87 -4.32
CA PRO A 51 16.94 -7.13 -5.75
C PRO A 51 16.20 -5.98 -6.45
N LEU A 52 16.86 -5.33 -7.39
CA LEU A 52 16.35 -4.12 -8.05
C LEU A 52 15.04 -4.37 -8.81
N LYS A 53 14.90 -5.57 -9.40
CA LYS A 53 13.75 -5.96 -10.23
C LYS A 53 12.40 -5.90 -9.47
N PRO A 54 12.21 -6.60 -8.34
CA PRO A 54 10.95 -6.54 -7.61
C PRO A 54 10.68 -5.16 -6.99
N ILE A 55 11.71 -4.41 -6.58
CA ILE A 55 11.51 -3.03 -6.10
C ILE A 55 11.02 -2.12 -7.22
N ALA A 56 11.66 -2.18 -8.38
CA ALA A 56 11.26 -1.39 -9.53
C ALA A 56 9.81 -1.71 -9.92
N ALA A 57 9.44 -2.99 -9.99
CA ALA A 57 8.07 -3.41 -10.26
C ALA A 57 7.06 -2.87 -9.23
N LEU A 58 7.35 -3.01 -7.93
CA LEU A 58 6.49 -2.48 -6.86
C LEU A 58 6.36 -0.96 -6.95
N SER A 59 7.47 -0.25 -7.18
CA SER A 59 7.47 1.21 -7.31
C SER A 59 6.67 1.69 -8.53
N ALA A 60 6.75 0.98 -9.66
CA ALA A 60 5.98 1.29 -10.85
C ALA A 60 4.48 1.08 -10.61
N ILE A 61 4.09 -0.01 -9.96
CA ILE A 61 2.68 -0.28 -9.60
C ILE A 61 2.15 0.84 -8.70
N ILE A 62 2.90 1.22 -7.66
CA ILE A 62 2.53 2.29 -6.73
C ILE A 62 2.41 3.64 -7.47
N LEU A 63 3.36 3.94 -8.36
CA LEU A 63 3.32 5.17 -9.13
C LEU A 63 2.09 5.21 -10.04
N VAL A 64 1.81 4.12 -10.75
CA VAL A 64 0.64 4.01 -11.63
C VAL A 64 -0.65 4.13 -10.84
N THR A 65 -0.78 3.52 -9.66
CA THR A 65 -2.00 3.64 -8.84
C THR A 65 -2.18 5.05 -8.30
N ILE A 66 -1.11 5.72 -7.84
CA ILE A 66 -1.16 7.12 -7.41
C ILE A 66 -1.60 8.01 -8.58
N VAL A 67 -0.99 7.85 -9.76
CA VAL A 67 -1.35 8.61 -10.95
C VAL A 67 -2.79 8.35 -11.35
N ALA A 68 -3.24 7.09 -11.36
CA ALA A 68 -4.61 6.73 -11.73
C ALA A 68 -5.63 7.41 -10.80
N VAL A 69 -5.44 7.32 -9.48
CA VAL A 69 -6.32 7.94 -8.46
C VAL A 69 -6.33 9.46 -8.56
N HIS A 70 -5.19 10.09 -8.86
CA HIS A 70 -5.15 11.54 -9.06
C HIS A 70 -5.67 11.97 -10.43
N SER A 71 -5.54 11.14 -11.47
CA SER A 71 -6.02 11.43 -12.82
C SER A 71 -7.53 11.31 -12.95
N THR A 72 -8.19 10.45 -12.15
CA THR A 72 -9.66 10.36 -12.10
C THR A 72 -10.31 11.63 -11.53
N GLN A 73 -9.52 12.54 -10.94
CA GLN A 73 -10.02 13.84 -10.49
C GLN A 73 -9.99 14.92 -11.59
N ILE A 74 -9.38 14.63 -12.74
CA ILE A 74 -9.43 15.47 -13.94
C ILE A 74 -10.47 14.83 -14.86
N GLU A 75 -11.69 15.34 -14.77
CA GLU A 75 -12.82 15.16 -15.70
C GLU A 75 -12.75 13.90 -16.56
N GLU A 76 -13.50 12.87 -16.17
CA GLU A 76 -14.01 11.93 -17.16
C GLU A 76 -14.66 12.76 -18.28
N PRO A 77 -14.25 12.61 -19.56
CA PRO A 77 -15.17 12.93 -20.63
C PRO A 77 -16.30 11.97 -20.41
N GLN A 78 -17.42 12.49 -19.88
CA GLN A 78 -18.65 11.76 -19.72
C GLN A 78 -18.87 11.01 -21.03
N LEU A 79 -18.62 9.69 -21.02
CA LEU A 79 -19.23 8.80 -21.97
C LEU A 79 -20.70 9.10 -21.78
N SER A 80 -21.22 9.91 -22.71
CA SER A 80 -22.58 10.39 -22.68
C SER A 80 -23.42 9.13 -22.77
N VAL A 81 -23.79 8.60 -21.60
CA VAL A 81 -24.89 7.68 -21.47
C VAL A 81 -26.09 8.56 -21.78
N THR A 82 -26.34 8.71 -23.08
CA THR A 82 -27.57 9.23 -23.62
C THR A 82 -28.66 8.44 -22.92
N GLN A 83 -29.32 9.14 -22.00
CA GLN A 83 -30.68 8.91 -21.52
C GLN A 83 -31.22 7.56 -21.97
N GLN A 84 -31.16 6.58 -21.08
CA GLN A 84 -31.86 5.32 -21.24
C GLN A 84 -33.33 5.64 -21.52
N PRO A 85 -33.86 5.42 -22.74
CA PRO A 85 -35.28 5.58 -22.97
C PRO A 85 -35.92 4.34 -22.38
N GLU A 86 -36.71 4.55 -21.33
CA GLU A 86 -37.61 3.54 -20.81
C GLU A 86 -38.39 2.90 -21.98
N THR A 87 -38.27 1.59 -22.11
CA THR A 87 -39.02 0.78 -23.08
C THR A 87 -38.57 0.97 -24.53
N ARG A 88 -37.37 0.50 -24.85
CA ARG A 88 -37.02 0.22 -26.24
C ARG A 88 -37.90 -0.94 -26.74
N GLU A 89 -38.85 -0.64 -27.61
CA GLU A 89 -39.71 -1.64 -28.25
C GLU A 89 -39.07 -2.13 -29.54
N LEU A 90 -39.08 -3.45 -29.74
CA LEU A 90 -38.70 -4.08 -31.00
C LEU A 90 -39.92 -4.12 -31.92
N ILE A 91 -39.72 -3.78 -33.19
CA ILE A 91 -40.74 -3.87 -34.24
C ILE A 91 -40.23 -4.74 -35.39
N GLU A 92 -41.13 -5.47 -36.03
CA GLU A 92 -40.83 -6.20 -37.25
C GLU A 92 -41.22 -5.35 -38.47
N ALA A 93 -40.27 -5.09 -39.35
CA ALA A 93 -40.49 -4.38 -40.60
C ALA A 93 -39.77 -5.11 -41.74
N GLY A 94 -40.49 -5.44 -42.81
CA GLY A 94 -39.89 -6.11 -43.98
C GLY A 94 -39.22 -7.46 -43.66
N GLY A 95 -39.74 -8.21 -42.68
CA GLY A 95 -39.22 -9.53 -42.28
C GLY A 95 -37.97 -9.49 -41.39
N ASN A 96 -37.51 -8.31 -40.95
CA ASN A 96 -36.41 -8.14 -40.02
C ASN A 96 -36.88 -7.38 -38.76
N ILE A 97 -36.23 -7.65 -37.63
CA ILE A 97 -36.56 -7.02 -36.35
C ILE A 97 -35.64 -5.81 -36.12
N TYR A 98 -36.23 -4.65 -35.89
CA TYR A 98 -35.53 -3.39 -35.67
C TYR A 98 -35.98 -2.73 -34.36
N TRP A 99 -35.12 -1.88 -33.81
CA TRP A 99 -35.50 -0.97 -32.73
C TRP A 99 -36.38 0.16 -33.28
N LYS A 100 -37.53 0.38 -32.63
CA LYS A 100 -38.59 1.30 -33.08
C LYS A 100 -38.12 2.75 -33.26
N ASP A 101 -37.24 3.21 -32.39
CA ASP A 101 -36.61 4.53 -32.41
C ASP A 101 -35.73 4.73 -33.65
N VAL A 102 -34.85 3.76 -33.93
CA VAL A 102 -33.96 3.79 -35.10
C VAL A 102 -34.76 3.75 -36.39
N TYR A 103 -35.77 2.89 -36.48
CA TYR A 103 -36.61 2.78 -37.68
C TYR A 103 -37.37 4.09 -37.96
N LYS A 104 -37.97 4.72 -36.94
CA LYS A 104 -38.67 5.99 -37.10
C LYS A 104 -37.76 7.12 -37.56
N GLN A 105 -36.52 7.15 -37.08
CA GLN A 105 -35.55 8.16 -37.50
C GLN A 105 -35.21 8.04 -38.99
N VAL A 106 -34.98 6.81 -39.47
CA VAL A 106 -34.66 6.56 -40.88
C VAL A 106 -35.84 6.88 -41.79
N VAL A 107 -37.07 6.47 -41.44
CA VAL A 107 -38.26 6.79 -42.23
C VAL A 107 -38.47 8.30 -42.30
N LYS A 108 -38.34 9.02 -41.18
CA LYS A 108 -38.48 10.48 -41.15
C LYS A 108 -37.43 11.21 -41.99
N GLN A 109 -36.22 10.66 -42.14
CA GLN A 109 -35.20 11.20 -43.03
C GLN A 109 -35.49 10.97 -44.50
N HIS A 110 -36.27 9.94 -44.85
CA HIS A 110 -36.63 9.60 -46.22
C HIS A 110 -37.95 10.23 -46.69
N ASP A 111 -38.81 10.66 -45.77
CA ASP A 111 -40.09 11.34 -46.06
C ASP A 111 -39.96 12.87 -46.27
N ASN A 112 -38.73 13.40 -46.40
CA ASN A 112 -38.45 14.84 -46.54
C ASN A 112 -37.64 15.17 -47.79
#